data_AF-A0A024P4Y4-F1
#
_entry.id   AF-A0A024P4Y4-F1
#
_cell.length_a   1.000
_cell.length_b   1.000
_cell.length_c   1.000
_cell.angle_alpha   90.00
_cell.angle_beta   90.00
_cell.angle_gamma   90.00
#
_symmetry.space_group_name_H-M   'P 1'
#
loop_
_entity.id
_entity.type
_entity.pdbx_description
1 polymer ?
#
loop_
_entity_poly.entity_id
_entity_poly.type
_entity_poly.pdbx_seq_one_letter_code
_entity_poly.pdbx_strand_id
1 'polypeptide(L)'
;MTYRVIRAFRDKENDHHTYKKGDVFPVSGEESEERIEYLMSPDNKLGEPVIEKLNQAPEEGLGEWDSQENSSNTESDGNEENAKEDSGEGESDTDSEDKGEFPIHTGGAWFELSNGEKIQGKEEAVQAEEELK
;
A
#
# COMPACT_ATOMS: atom_id res chain seq x y z
N MET A 1 -7.10 19.17 -10.11
CA MET A 1 -6.09 19.25 -9.00
C MET A 1 -5.04 18.15 -9.19
N THR A 2 -3.79 18.35 -8.76
CA THR A 2 -2.71 17.34 -8.91
C THR A 2 -2.34 16.70 -7.57
N TYR A 3 -1.86 15.47 -7.65
CA TYR A 3 -1.48 14.61 -6.54
C TYR A 3 -0.07 14.09 -6.78
N ARG A 4 0.63 13.68 -5.71
CA ARG A 4 1.91 12.98 -5.82
C ARG A 4 1.69 11.54 -5.44
N VAL A 5 2.27 10.66 -6.22
CA VAL A 5 2.28 9.24 -5.94
C VAL A 5 3.27 8.98 -4.81
N ILE A 6 2.78 8.47 -3.69
CA ILE A 6 3.62 8.11 -2.52
C ILE A 6 4.05 6.65 -2.57
N ARG A 7 3.37 5.83 -3.37
CA ARG A 7 3.68 4.42 -3.57
C ARG A 7 3.37 3.98 -5.00
N ALA A 8 4.25 3.18 -5.58
CA ALA A 8 4.08 2.72 -6.94
C ALA A 8 2.79 1.88 -7.07
N PHE A 9 1.96 2.20 -8.05
CA PHE A 9 0.74 1.46 -8.32
C PHE A 9 0.51 1.35 -9.83
N ARG A 10 -0.16 0.27 -10.23
CA ARG A 10 -0.55 0.04 -11.61
C ARG A 10 -1.99 0.45 -11.80
N ASP A 11 -2.21 1.48 -12.59
CA ASP A 11 -3.53 1.98 -12.91
C ASP A 11 -4.19 1.07 -13.94
N LYS A 12 -5.28 0.40 -13.57
CA LYS A 12 -6.02 -0.49 -14.48
C LYS A 12 -6.91 0.27 -15.48
N GLU A 13 -7.20 1.54 -15.23
CA GLU A 13 -8.07 2.36 -16.07
C GLU A 13 -7.27 3.21 -17.09
N ASN A 14 -5.98 3.46 -16.83
CA ASN A 14 -5.12 4.27 -17.70
C ASN A 14 -4.06 3.42 -18.45
N ASP A 15 -4.49 2.53 -19.35
CA ASP A 15 -3.58 1.70 -20.19
C ASP A 15 -2.49 0.96 -19.40
N HIS A 16 -2.84 0.46 -18.21
CA HIS A 16 -1.88 -0.21 -17.33
C HIS A 16 -0.68 0.65 -16.92
N HIS A 17 -0.81 1.98 -16.98
CA HIS A 17 0.25 2.90 -16.61
C HIS A 17 0.70 2.63 -15.17
N THR A 18 2.00 2.48 -15.00
CA THR A 18 2.61 2.21 -13.71
C THR A 18 3.21 3.50 -13.19
N TYR A 19 2.53 4.09 -12.23
CA TYR A 19 3.05 5.24 -11.52
C TYR A 19 4.11 4.79 -10.51
N LYS A 20 5.18 5.58 -10.37
CA LYS A 20 6.24 5.39 -9.40
C LYS A 20 6.12 6.39 -8.26
N LYS A 21 6.71 6.07 -7.11
CA LYS A 21 6.80 7.00 -5.98
C LYS A 21 7.52 8.29 -6.41
N GLY A 22 6.87 9.42 -6.20
CA GLY A 22 7.32 10.75 -6.60
C GLY A 22 6.63 11.29 -7.84
N ASP A 23 5.97 10.44 -8.63
CA ASP A 23 5.29 10.86 -9.86
C ASP A 23 4.10 11.77 -9.57
N VAL A 24 3.73 12.58 -10.56
CA VAL A 24 2.55 13.44 -10.50
C VAL A 24 1.35 12.70 -11.10
N PHE A 25 0.23 12.75 -10.40
CA PHE A 25 -1.03 12.15 -10.80
C PHE A 25 -2.13 13.23 -10.89
N PRO A 26 -2.99 13.20 -11.92
CA PRO A 26 -2.92 12.35 -13.12
C PRO A 26 -1.84 12.79 -14.12
N VAL A 27 -1.43 11.89 -15.05
CA VAL A 27 -0.49 12.22 -16.15
C VAL A 27 -1.03 13.34 -17.04
N SER A 28 -2.34 13.35 -17.28
CA SER A 28 -3.01 14.39 -18.07
C SER A 28 -4.48 14.47 -17.70
N GLY A 29 -5.02 15.70 -17.62
CA GLY A 29 -6.44 15.94 -17.37
C GLY A 29 -6.80 15.96 -15.89
N GLU A 30 -8.05 15.63 -15.59
CA GLU A 30 -8.58 15.49 -14.24
C GLU A 30 -9.18 14.09 -14.08
N GLU A 31 -8.96 13.50 -12.91
CA GLU A 31 -9.51 12.19 -12.55
C GLU A 31 -10.78 12.37 -11.72
N SER A 32 -11.63 11.34 -11.68
CA SER A 32 -12.83 11.39 -10.86
C SER A 32 -12.47 11.48 -9.38
N GLU A 33 -13.25 12.25 -8.62
CA GLU A 33 -13.04 12.40 -7.18
C GLU A 33 -13.13 11.04 -6.46
N GLU A 34 -14.03 10.17 -6.89
CA GLU A 34 -14.16 8.78 -6.40
C GLU A 34 -12.86 7.99 -6.61
N ARG A 35 -12.21 8.16 -7.77
CA ARG A 35 -10.95 7.49 -8.07
C ARG A 35 -9.82 8.02 -7.21
N ILE A 36 -9.75 9.34 -7.06
CA ILE A 36 -8.76 10.00 -6.22
C ILE A 36 -8.91 9.53 -4.76
N GLU A 37 -10.13 9.52 -4.24
CA GLU A 37 -10.43 9.07 -2.88
C GLU A 37 -10.06 7.59 -2.69
N TYR A 38 -10.39 6.74 -3.66
CA TYR A 38 -9.97 5.34 -3.66
C TYR A 38 -8.45 5.19 -3.57
N LEU A 39 -7.69 5.95 -4.37
CA LEU A 39 -6.22 5.91 -4.35
C LEU A 39 -5.61 6.56 -3.09
N MET A 40 -6.31 7.50 -2.46
CA MET A 40 -5.93 8.10 -1.17
C MET A 40 -6.36 7.26 0.04
N SER A 41 -7.22 6.26 -0.16
CA SER A 41 -7.74 5.42 0.91
C SER A 41 -7.01 4.07 0.97
N PRO A 42 -6.94 3.44 2.15
CA PRO A 42 -6.42 2.08 2.27
C PRO A 42 -7.34 1.03 1.61
N ASP A 43 -8.59 1.37 1.31
CA ASP A 43 -9.55 0.53 0.57
C ASP A 43 -9.13 0.17 -0.87
N ASN A 44 -7.98 0.68 -1.33
CA ASN A 44 -7.45 0.25 -2.61
C ASN A 44 -6.84 -1.16 -2.57
N LYS A 45 -6.57 -1.73 -3.76
CA LYS A 45 -6.01 -3.09 -3.89
C LYS A 45 -4.68 -3.32 -3.18
N LEU A 46 -3.99 -2.25 -2.80
CA LEU A 46 -2.73 -2.31 -2.08
C LEU A 46 -2.90 -2.18 -0.57
N GLY A 47 -4.10 -1.91 -0.06
CA GLY A 47 -4.36 -1.80 1.37
C GLY A 47 -3.83 -0.51 2.00
N GLU A 48 -3.28 0.41 1.20
CA GLU A 48 -2.51 1.56 1.67
C GLU A 48 -2.70 2.75 0.72
N PRO A 49 -2.74 4.01 1.19
CA PRO A 49 -2.80 5.17 0.32
C PRO A 49 -1.61 5.20 -0.66
N VAL A 50 -1.91 5.40 -1.94
CA VAL A 50 -0.89 5.41 -3.01
C VAL A 50 -0.64 6.79 -3.59
N ILE A 51 -1.55 7.74 -3.38
CA ILE A 51 -1.39 9.15 -3.77
C ILE A 51 -1.66 10.09 -2.58
N GLU A 52 -1.06 11.28 -2.62
CA GLU A 52 -1.27 12.37 -1.67
C GLU A 52 -1.64 13.67 -2.40
N LYS A 53 -2.48 14.50 -1.78
CA LYS A 53 -2.90 15.79 -2.35
C LYS A 53 -1.74 16.78 -2.35
N LEU A 54 -1.37 17.30 -3.52
CA LEU A 54 -0.38 18.38 -3.62
C LEU A 54 -1.06 19.74 -3.43
N ASN A 55 -0.66 20.48 -2.39
CA ASN A 55 -1.16 21.83 -2.11
C ASN A 55 -0.63 22.91 -3.08
N GLN A 56 0.13 22.50 -4.09
CA GLN A 56 0.64 23.36 -5.16
C GLN A 56 0.72 22.52 -6.43
N ALA A 57 0.07 22.97 -7.51
CA ALA A 57 0.37 22.43 -8.83
C ALA A 57 1.86 22.67 -9.06
N PRO A 58 2.68 21.64 -9.36
CA PRO A 58 4.05 21.89 -9.77
C PRO A 58 3.98 22.76 -11.03
N GLU A 59 4.54 23.97 -10.97
CA GLU A 59 4.62 24.84 -12.16
C GLU A 59 5.30 24.05 -13.27
N GLU A 60 4.50 23.66 -14.28
CA GLU A 60 4.91 23.41 -15.66
C GLU A 60 6.27 22.70 -15.81
N GLY A 61 6.38 21.49 -15.27
CA GLY A 61 7.54 20.61 -15.42
C GLY A 61 7.16 19.36 -16.20
N LEU A 62 6.89 19.50 -17.50
CA LEU A 62 6.74 18.37 -18.42
C LEU A 62 8.00 17.48 -18.33
N GLY A 63 7.87 16.32 -17.72
CA GLY A 63 8.85 15.25 -17.90
C GLY A 63 8.63 14.66 -19.29
N GLU A 64 9.50 15.01 -20.24
CA GLU A 64 9.64 14.31 -21.51
C GLU A 64 9.65 12.79 -21.24
N TRP A 65 8.60 12.10 -21.70
CA TRP A 65 8.63 10.65 -21.78
C TRP A 65 9.57 10.29 -22.93
N ASP A 66 10.85 10.10 -22.63
CA ASP A 66 11.75 9.40 -23.53
C ASP A 66 11.25 7.95 -23.57
N SER A 67 10.45 7.67 -24.60
CA SER A 67 10.09 6.33 -25.05
C SER A 67 11.35 5.61 -25.51
N GLN A 68 12.20 5.20 -24.57
CA GLN A 68 13.20 4.20 -24.82
C GLN A 68 12.61 2.83 -24.51
N GLU A 69 12.09 2.27 -25.59
CA GLU A 69 12.10 0.84 -25.88
C GLU A 69 13.24 0.14 -25.14
N ASN A 70 12.90 -0.75 -24.20
CA ASN A 70 13.80 -1.86 -23.93
C ASN A 70 13.01 -3.16 -24.08
N SER A 71 13.18 -3.71 -25.27
CA SER A 71 12.94 -5.09 -25.62
C SER A 71 13.65 -6.01 -24.63
N SER A 72 12.91 -6.90 -23.97
CA SER A 72 13.48 -8.17 -23.56
C SER A 72 12.42 -9.25 -23.63
N ASN A 73 12.37 -9.85 -24.82
CA ASN A 73 11.89 -11.18 -25.09
C ASN A 73 12.55 -12.19 -24.13
N THR A 74 11.79 -13.07 -23.49
CA THR A 74 12.23 -14.43 -23.13
C THR A 74 10.99 -15.30 -22.95
N GLU A 75 10.81 -16.23 -23.89
CA GLU A 75 9.88 -17.35 -23.81
C GLU A 75 10.43 -18.39 -22.82
N SER A 76 9.55 -18.95 -21.98
CA SER A 76 9.63 -20.30 -21.40
C SER A 76 8.29 -20.55 -20.71
N ASP A 77 7.41 -21.38 -21.27
CA ASP A 77 7.36 -22.85 -21.08
C ASP A 77 6.81 -23.25 -19.70
N GLY A 78 5.76 -24.09 -19.71
CA GLY A 78 5.51 -25.03 -18.62
C GLY A 78 4.49 -24.66 -17.55
N ASN A 79 3.25 -25.11 -17.79
CA ASN A 79 2.43 -25.96 -16.91
C ASN A 79 2.12 -25.61 -15.43
N GLU A 80 0.96 -26.14 -15.03
CA GLU A 80 0.66 -26.78 -13.74
C GLU A 80 -0.30 -26.03 -12.78
N GLU A 81 -1.57 -26.37 -13.00
CA GLU A 81 -2.58 -26.74 -11.99
C GLU A 81 -2.17 -26.77 -10.49
N ASN A 82 -2.90 -26.01 -9.66
CA ASN A 82 -3.39 -26.42 -8.34
C ASN A 82 -4.37 -25.33 -7.86
N ALA A 83 -5.66 -25.64 -7.61
CA ALA A 83 -6.16 -26.15 -6.33
C ALA A 83 -5.81 -25.20 -5.17
N LYS A 84 -6.65 -24.89 -4.19
CA LYS A 84 -7.98 -25.34 -3.79
C LYS A 84 -8.17 -24.63 -2.46
N GLU A 85 -9.31 -23.97 -2.29
CA GLU A 85 -10.06 -23.74 -1.04
C GLU A 85 -9.34 -23.08 0.15
N ASP A 86 -10.19 -22.61 1.06
CA ASP A 86 -9.97 -22.59 2.51
C ASP A 86 -9.77 -21.23 3.17
N SER A 87 -10.93 -20.70 3.56
CA SER A 87 -11.31 -20.23 4.90
C SER A 87 -10.26 -19.49 5.76
N GLY A 88 -10.70 -18.36 6.32
CA GLY A 88 -9.93 -17.66 7.34
C GLY A 88 -10.54 -16.31 7.69
N GLU A 89 -11.68 -16.35 8.36
CA GLU A 89 -12.27 -15.23 9.09
C GLU A 89 -11.23 -14.63 10.06
N GLY A 90 -11.16 -13.30 10.13
CA GLY A 90 -10.19 -12.60 10.97
C GLY A 90 -10.34 -11.09 10.89
N GLU A 91 -11.54 -10.61 11.16
CA GLU A 91 -11.80 -9.21 11.49
C GLU A 91 -11.03 -8.86 12.78
N SER A 92 -10.11 -7.89 12.72
CA SER A 92 -9.90 -6.98 13.85
C SER A 92 -9.28 -5.68 13.33
N ASP A 93 -10.16 -4.80 12.87
CA ASP A 93 -10.00 -3.36 12.95
C ASP A 93 -9.52 -2.96 14.35
N THR A 94 -8.34 -2.35 14.45
CA THR A 94 -8.17 -1.11 15.22
C THR A 94 -6.89 -0.42 14.75
N ASP A 95 -6.92 0.14 13.53
CA ASP A 95 -6.08 1.31 13.23
C ASP A 95 -6.75 2.49 13.95
N SER A 96 -6.42 2.62 15.24
CA SER A 96 -6.61 3.86 15.96
C SER A 96 -5.24 4.46 16.12
N GLU A 97 -5.08 5.68 15.59
CA GLU A 97 -4.28 6.70 16.23
C GLU A 97 -4.75 6.87 17.68
N ASP A 98 -4.35 5.95 18.57
CA ASP A 98 -4.38 6.15 20.01
C ASP A 98 -3.03 5.81 20.62
N LYS A 99 -2.65 6.66 21.55
CA LYS A 99 -1.34 6.74 22.14
C LYS A 99 -1.33 5.81 23.36
N GLY A 100 -0.73 4.63 23.22
CA GLY A 100 -0.02 4.00 24.35
C GLY A 100 -0.64 2.77 25.02
N GLU A 101 -1.43 1.94 24.32
CA GLU A 101 -1.76 0.59 24.81
C GLU A 101 -0.94 -0.45 24.06
N PHE A 102 0.15 -0.91 24.67
CA PHE A 102 0.92 -2.06 24.20
C PHE A 102 0.12 -3.35 24.42
N PRO A 103 0.29 -4.42 23.61
CA PRO A 103 1.26 -4.58 22.50
C PRO A 103 0.84 -3.90 21.19
N ILE A 104 1.79 -3.24 20.51
CA ILE A 104 1.60 -2.61 19.19
C ILE A 104 1.79 -3.64 18.08
N HIS A 105 0.81 -3.82 17.20
CA HIS A 105 0.95 -4.69 16.04
C HIS A 105 1.87 -4.06 14.99
N THR A 106 2.99 -4.72 14.67
CA THR A 106 3.99 -4.19 13.71
C THR A 106 3.92 -4.84 12.33
N GLY A 107 2.85 -5.60 12.07
CA GLY A 107 2.61 -6.33 10.83
C GLY A 107 2.95 -7.82 10.91
N GLY A 108 2.21 -8.64 10.16
CA GLY A 108 2.31 -10.11 10.25
C GLY A 108 1.80 -10.64 11.59
N ALA A 109 2.47 -11.64 12.15
CA ALA A 109 2.15 -12.15 13.49
C ALA A 109 2.95 -11.44 14.60
N TRP A 110 3.57 -10.28 14.35
CA TRP A 110 4.49 -9.63 15.27
C TRP A 110 3.87 -8.46 16.03
N PHE A 111 4.13 -8.43 17.33
CA PHE A 111 3.65 -7.41 18.26
C PHE A 111 4.84 -6.86 19.07
N GLU A 112 4.88 -5.54 19.28
CA GLU A 112 5.91 -4.83 20.04
C GLU A 112 5.35 -4.44 21.41
N LEU A 113 6.05 -4.80 22.49
CA LEU A 113 5.66 -4.55 23.88
C LEU A 113 6.14 -3.18 24.39
N SER A 114 5.73 -2.80 25.60
CA SER A 114 6.13 -1.54 26.25
C SER A 114 7.63 -1.43 26.54
N ASN A 115 8.31 -2.57 26.65
CA ASN A 115 9.77 -2.65 26.80
C ASN A 115 10.54 -2.59 25.45
N GLY A 116 9.82 -2.53 24.31
CA GLY A 116 10.40 -2.54 22.96
C GLY A 116 10.75 -3.94 22.43
N GLU A 117 10.41 -5.01 23.15
CA GLU A 117 10.57 -6.40 22.69
C GLU A 117 9.48 -6.77 21.69
N LYS A 118 9.82 -7.61 20.71
CA LYS A 118 8.87 -8.10 19.70
C LYS A 118 8.57 -9.55 19.92
N ILE A 119 7.29 -9.88 20.06
CA ILE A 119 6.79 -11.23 20.23
C ILE A 119 5.92 -11.62 19.04
N GLN A 120 6.05 -12.87 18.62
CA GLN A 120 5.21 -13.45 17.61
C GLN A 120 3.96 -14.05 18.28
N GLY A 121 2.78 -13.69 17.82
CA GLY A 121 1.50 -14.16 18.38
C GLY A 121 0.83 -13.10 19.25
N LYS A 122 -0.45 -12.88 18.99
CA LYS A 122 -1.27 -11.89 19.71
C LYS A 122 -1.40 -12.24 21.19
N GLU A 123 -1.64 -13.51 21.49
CA GLU A 123 -1.82 -14.01 22.86
C GLU A 123 -0.52 -13.90 23.66
N GLU A 124 0.61 -14.34 23.10
CA GLU A 124 1.92 -14.24 23.76
C GLU A 124 2.30 -12.78 24.03
N ALA A 125 2.00 -11.88 23.08
CA ALA A 125 2.27 -10.47 23.26
C ALA A 125 1.42 -9.85 24.39
N VAL A 126 0.13 -10.17 24.46
CA VAL A 126 -0.75 -9.68 25.54
C VAL A 126 -0.26 -10.18 26.90
N GLN A 127 0.08 -11.46 26.99
CA GLN A 127 0.60 -12.05 28.24
C GLN A 127 1.91 -11.39 28.68
N ALA A 128 2.86 -11.23 27.76
CA ALA A 128 4.14 -10.61 28.07
C ALA A 128 3.98 -9.14 28.46
N GLU A 129 3.04 -8.40 27.87
CA GLU A 129 2.72 -7.04 28.30
C GLU A 129 2.11 -7.00 29.70
N GLU A 130 1.23 -7.95 30.05
CA GLU A 130 0.69 -8.07 31.41
C GLU A 130 1.78 -8.38 32.44
N GLU A 131 2.84 -9.11 32.06
CA GLU A 131 4.01 -9.34 32.92
C GLU A 131 4.93 -8.11 33.06
N LEU A 132 4.83 -7.14 32.14
CA LEU A 132 5.61 -5.90 32.13
C LEU A 132 4.90 -4.71 32.81
N LYS A 133 3.60 -4.83 33.09
CA LYS A 133 2.80 -3.87 33.88
C LYS A 133 3.20 -3.87 35.36
#